data_AF-A0A0G4IMH1-F1
#
_entry.id   AF-A0A0G4IMH1-F1
#
_cell.length_a   1.000
_cell.length_b   1.000
_cell.length_c   1.000
_cell.angle_alpha   90.00
_cell.angle_beta   90.00
_cell.angle_gamma   90.00
#
_symmetry.space_group_name_H-M   'P 1'
#
loop_
_entity.id
_entity.type
_entity.pdbx_description
1 polymer ?
#
loop_
_entity_poly.entity_id
_entity_poly.type
_entity_poly.pdbx_seq_one_letter_code
_entity_poly.pdbx_strand_id
1 'polypeptide(L)'
;MTSPAATLRTSIIDALEASNAYFETMLNMVPASVYFASAAAAVDIPVKGKYIHNKGGVEVAEHKRRRTNKDKFEDVTVTAVQAAAAAAASEPKPAPPAALHDKLASRLAELRRKRTRDASKPDKRKRQKTNAKPGKQTPSPAPSKAEQPEATPDEAGADQKNSNADDIAFGNLQVESGLTASAPKKKGSKRARLERALKKADSMGAKLRAMAPADQVKLQQDASTKLALLKAQGVKVKTDAKLLKQSIKKYDDKKKRSAKKWAGRIHADAKKKAERADEIRADIGG
;
A
#
# COMPACT_ATOMS: atom_id res chain seq x y z
N MET A 1 -65.98 24.23 -10.37
CA MET A 1 -65.22 24.31 -9.10
C MET A 1 -64.58 22.95 -8.86
N THR A 2 -63.29 22.82 -9.09
CA THR A 2 -62.53 21.57 -8.90
C THR A 2 -62.22 21.40 -7.41
N SER A 3 -62.56 20.24 -6.85
CA SER A 3 -62.38 19.94 -5.43
C SER A 3 -60.89 19.86 -5.08
N PRO A 4 -60.42 20.52 -4.00
CA PRO A 4 -59.01 20.51 -3.59
C PRO A 4 -58.47 19.11 -3.29
N ALA A 5 -59.35 18.15 -2.98
CA ALA A 5 -59.00 16.75 -2.80
C ALA A 5 -58.59 16.04 -4.10
N ALA A 6 -59.09 16.51 -5.25
CA ALA A 6 -58.72 15.96 -6.56
C ALA A 6 -57.29 16.37 -6.95
N THR A 7 -56.90 17.61 -6.63
CA THR A 7 -55.56 18.14 -6.93
C THR A 7 -54.44 17.48 -6.11
N LEU A 8 -54.75 17.08 -4.87
CA LEU A 8 -53.80 16.34 -4.01
C LEU A 8 -53.61 14.89 -4.48
N ARG A 9 -54.64 14.26 -5.07
CA ARG A 9 -54.52 12.89 -5.59
C ARG A 9 -53.69 12.85 -6.87
N THR A 10 -53.85 13.82 -7.76
CA THR A 10 -53.05 13.91 -8.99
C THR A 10 -51.58 14.14 -8.66
N SER A 11 -51.23 14.99 -7.69
CA SER A 11 -49.83 15.24 -7.34
C SER A 11 -49.10 14.02 -6.74
N ILE A 12 -49.81 13.15 -6.03
CA ILE A 12 -49.23 11.92 -5.48
C ILE A 12 -48.98 10.89 -6.58
N ILE A 13 -49.89 10.79 -7.55
CA ILE A 13 -49.74 9.89 -8.71
C ILE A 13 -48.56 10.35 -9.56
N ASP A 14 -48.45 11.64 -9.85
CA ASP A 14 -47.32 12.20 -10.63
C ASP A 14 -45.98 11.98 -9.92
N ALA A 15 -45.93 12.10 -8.59
CA ALA A 15 -44.73 11.83 -7.80
C ALA A 15 -44.33 10.34 -7.82
N LEU A 16 -45.31 9.42 -7.79
CA LEU A 16 -45.08 7.99 -7.90
C LEU A 16 -44.57 7.62 -9.30
N GLU A 17 -45.16 8.17 -10.35
CA GLU A 17 -44.71 7.95 -11.73
C GLU A 17 -43.29 8.47 -11.96
N ALA A 18 -42.95 9.66 -11.44
CA ALA A 18 -41.59 10.18 -11.49
C ALA A 18 -40.58 9.30 -10.74
N SER A 19 -40.98 8.73 -9.59
CA SER A 19 -40.14 7.81 -8.82
C SER A 19 -39.91 6.48 -9.52
N ASN A 20 -40.94 5.94 -10.19
CA ASN A 20 -40.85 4.71 -10.99
C ASN A 20 -39.96 4.91 -12.22
N ALA A 21 -40.10 6.04 -12.92
CA ALA A 21 -39.23 6.38 -14.05
C ALA A 21 -37.75 6.47 -13.61
N TYR A 22 -37.48 7.06 -12.44
CA TYR A 22 -36.13 7.10 -11.89
C TYR A 22 -35.60 5.71 -11.53
N PHE A 23 -36.43 4.83 -10.98
CA PHE A 23 -36.05 3.46 -10.66
C PHE A 23 -35.70 2.65 -11.92
N GLU A 24 -36.50 2.77 -12.98
CA GLU A 24 -36.24 2.14 -14.28
C GLU A 24 -34.95 2.63 -14.92
N THR A 25 -34.64 3.93 -14.84
CA THR A 25 -33.34 4.44 -15.32
C THR A 25 -32.16 3.87 -14.52
N MET A 26 -32.32 3.68 -13.21
CA MET A 26 -31.29 3.06 -12.38
C MET A 26 -31.05 1.58 -12.71
N LEU A 27 -32.12 0.82 -12.96
CA LEU A 27 -32.03 -0.59 -13.37
C LEU A 27 -31.33 -0.74 -14.73
N ASN A 28 -31.59 0.18 -15.67
CA ASN A 28 -30.98 0.15 -17.00
C ASN A 28 -29.54 0.70 -17.03
N MET A 29 -29.12 1.46 -16.01
CA MET A 29 -27.77 2.05 -15.97
C MET A 29 -26.68 1.02 -15.62
N VAL A 30 -27.05 -0.07 -14.94
CA VAL A 30 -26.12 -1.14 -14.58
C VAL A 30 -26.54 -2.41 -15.33
N PRO A 31 -25.76 -2.86 -16.33
CA PRO A 31 -26.10 -4.07 -17.08
C PRO A 31 -26.35 -5.26 -16.15
N ALA A 32 -27.43 -6.01 -16.39
CA ALA A 32 -27.77 -7.20 -15.59
C ALA A 32 -26.63 -8.22 -15.52
N SER A 33 -25.71 -8.23 -16.50
CA SER A 33 -24.49 -9.03 -16.52
C SER A 33 -23.53 -8.75 -15.36
N VAL A 34 -23.65 -7.59 -14.70
CA VAL A 34 -22.86 -7.23 -13.52
C VAL A 34 -23.43 -7.83 -12.23
N TYR A 35 -24.75 -8.06 -12.16
CA TYR A 35 -25.42 -8.62 -10.98
C TYR A 35 -25.39 -10.15 -10.94
N PHE A 36 -25.40 -10.81 -12.10
CA PHE A 36 -25.37 -12.26 -12.20
C PHE A 36 -23.98 -12.75 -12.60
N ALA A 37 -23.15 -13.07 -11.60
CA ALA A 37 -21.80 -13.62 -11.80
C ALA A 37 -21.76 -14.92 -12.64
N SER A 38 -22.88 -15.63 -12.78
CA SER A 38 -23.01 -16.83 -13.62
C SER A 38 -23.31 -16.54 -15.10
N ALA A 39 -23.81 -15.35 -15.45
CA ALA A 39 -24.11 -14.96 -16.84
C ALA A 39 -22.93 -14.28 -17.54
N ALA A 40 -21.92 -13.85 -16.78
CA ALA A 40 -20.70 -13.22 -17.30
C ALA A 40 -19.81 -14.18 -18.13
N ALA A 41 -20.12 -15.48 -18.17
CA ALA A 41 -19.44 -16.45 -19.02
C ALA A 41 -19.95 -16.49 -20.48
N ALA A 42 -21.10 -15.88 -20.78
CA ALA A 42 -21.75 -15.99 -22.09
C ALA A 42 -21.78 -14.70 -22.92
N VAL A 43 -21.38 -13.55 -22.35
CA VAL A 43 -21.36 -12.27 -23.07
C VAL A 43 -19.93 -11.81 -23.23
N ASP A 44 -19.39 -11.98 -24.44
CA ASP A 44 -18.06 -11.55 -24.83
C ASP A 44 -18.07 -10.01 -25.00
N ILE A 45 -17.94 -9.30 -23.87
CA ILE A 45 -17.82 -7.84 -23.88
C ILE A 45 -16.37 -7.52 -24.28
N PRO A 46 -16.10 -6.87 -25.42
CA PRO A 46 -14.75 -6.48 -25.81
C PRO A 46 -14.26 -5.34 -24.89
N VAL A 47 -13.74 -5.71 -23.72
CA VAL A 47 -13.07 -4.78 -22.82
C VAL A 47 -11.74 -4.41 -23.47
N LYS A 48 -11.71 -3.30 -24.23
CA LYS A 48 -10.48 -2.60 -24.65
C LYS A 48 -9.78 -1.96 -23.43
N GLY A 49 -9.50 -2.77 -22.41
CA GLY A 49 -8.62 -2.42 -21.31
C GLY A 49 -7.20 -2.74 -21.71
N LYS A 50 -6.40 -1.71 -22.02
CA LYS A 50 -4.95 -1.85 -22.18
C LYS A 50 -4.37 -2.52 -20.92
N TYR A 51 -4.05 -3.81 -21.04
CA TYR A 51 -3.31 -4.56 -20.03
C TYR A 51 -1.96 -3.85 -19.82
N ILE A 52 -1.80 -3.20 -18.68
CA ILE A 52 -0.51 -2.67 -18.26
C ILE A 52 0.32 -3.88 -17.85
N HIS A 53 1.15 -4.37 -18.77
CA HIS A 53 2.20 -5.33 -18.45
C HIS A 53 3.13 -4.70 -17.41
N ASN A 54 2.96 -5.09 -16.15
CA ASN A 54 4.01 -4.93 -15.16
C ASN A 54 5.14 -5.90 -15.53
N LYS A 55 6.03 -5.46 -16.42
CA LYS A 55 7.36 -6.07 -16.63
C LYS A 55 8.22 -5.80 -15.39
N GLY A 56 7.90 -6.49 -14.32
CA GLY A 56 8.80 -6.75 -13.21
C GLY A 56 8.82 -8.26 -13.07
N GLY A 57 9.92 -8.89 -13.47
CA GLY A 57 10.17 -10.30 -13.21
C GLY A 57 10.10 -10.55 -11.71
N VAL A 58 8.93 -10.97 -11.26
CA VAL A 58 8.78 -11.63 -9.98
C VAL A 58 9.00 -13.08 -10.32
N GLU A 59 10.22 -13.56 -10.12
CA GLU A 59 10.43 -14.99 -9.94
C GLU A 59 9.37 -15.47 -8.95
N VAL A 60 8.51 -16.37 -9.42
CA VAL A 60 7.57 -17.09 -8.58
C VAL A 60 8.45 -17.93 -7.67
N ALA A 61 8.85 -17.34 -6.54
CA ALA A 61 9.55 -18.05 -5.49
C ALA A 61 8.63 -19.20 -5.09
N GLU A 62 8.98 -20.41 -5.54
CA GLU A 62 8.33 -21.66 -5.17
C GLU A 62 8.17 -21.65 -3.67
N HIS A 63 6.94 -21.40 -3.22
CA HIS A 63 6.60 -21.56 -1.84
C HIS A 63 6.78 -23.05 -1.57
N LYS A 64 7.90 -23.41 -0.95
CA LYS A 64 8.10 -24.69 -0.27
C LYS A 64 6.87 -24.92 0.58
N ARG A 65 5.94 -25.71 0.04
CA ARG A 65 4.74 -26.16 0.73
C ARG A 65 5.24 -26.85 1.99
N ARG A 66 5.05 -26.20 3.13
CA ARG A 66 5.22 -26.86 4.43
C ARG A 66 4.34 -28.10 4.34
N ARG A 67 4.94 -29.28 4.48
CA ARG A 67 4.23 -30.52 4.76
C ARG A 67 3.39 -30.27 6.01
N THR A 68 2.14 -29.91 5.82
CA THR A 68 1.14 -29.83 6.89
C THR A 68 0.62 -31.24 7.09
N ASN A 69 0.83 -31.76 8.30
CA ASN A 69 0.11 -32.87 8.94
C ASN A 69 -0.89 -33.60 8.03
N LYS A 70 -0.41 -34.55 7.23
CA LYS A 70 -1.28 -35.54 6.58
C LYS A 70 -1.80 -36.59 7.57
N ASP A 71 -1.14 -36.73 8.72
CA ASP A 71 -1.44 -37.80 9.70
C ASP A 71 -2.46 -37.39 10.77
N LYS A 72 -3.29 -36.36 10.52
CA LYS A 72 -4.41 -35.99 11.41
C LYS A 72 -5.78 -36.07 10.74
N PHE A 73 -5.82 -36.61 9.53
CA PHE A 73 -7.04 -36.86 8.77
C PHE A 73 -7.11 -38.33 8.35
N GLU A 74 -6.70 -39.23 9.24
CA GLU A 74 -7.12 -40.62 9.15
C GLU A 74 -8.59 -40.68 9.62
N ASP A 75 -9.44 -41.08 8.69
CA ASP A 75 -10.74 -41.72 8.87
C ASP A 75 -11.82 -41.00 9.68
N VAL A 76 -12.25 -39.83 9.19
CA VAL A 76 -13.63 -39.40 9.39
C VAL A 76 -14.30 -39.27 8.03
N THR A 77 -14.97 -40.33 7.62
CA THR A 77 -15.80 -40.35 6.42
C THR A 77 -16.93 -39.34 6.57
N VAL A 78 -17.31 -38.69 5.47
CA VAL A 78 -18.38 -37.66 5.44
C VAL A 78 -19.70 -38.21 6.01
N THR A 79 -19.92 -39.52 5.88
CA THR A 79 -21.04 -40.25 6.47
C THR A 79 -20.98 -40.31 8.00
N ALA A 80 -19.81 -40.43 8.63
CA ALA A 80 -19.67 -40.38 10.08
C ALA A 80 -19.96 -38.98 10.65
N VAL A 81 -19.58 -37.91 9.92
CA VAL A 81 -19.91 -36.53 10.32
C VAL A 81 -21.41 -36.25 10.17
N GLN A 82 -22.05 -36.78 9.12
CA GLN A 82 -23.50 -36.63 8.90
C GLN A 82 -24.32 -37.47 9.89
N ALA A 83 -23.87 -38.67 10.26
CA ALA A 83 -24.51 -39.50 11.28
C ALA A 83 -24.37 -38.90 12.69
N ALA A 84 -23.21 -38.32 13.03
CA ALA A 84 -23.03 -37.62 14.30
C ALA A 84 -23.86 -36.33 14.38
N ALA A 85 -24.04 -35.61 13.26
CA ALA A 85 -24.91 -34.45 13.19
C ALA A 85 -26.41 -34.82 13.29
N ALA A 86 -26.81 -35.96 12.74
CA ALA A 86 -28.18 -36.49 12.86
C ALA A 86 -28.48 -37.01 14.28
N ALA A 87 -27.51 -37.65 14.96
CA ALA A 87 -27.67 -38.07 16.35
C ALA A 87 -27.73 -36.88 17.34
N ALA A 88 -27.00 -35.80 17.04
CA ALA A 88 -27.04 -34.54 17.81
C ALA A 88 -28.27 -33.66 17.52
N ALA A 89 -29.11 -34.04 16.55
CA ALA A 89 -30.39 -33.39 16.24
C ALA A 89 -31.58 -34.02 16.98
N SER A 90 -31.35 -35.01 17.86
CA SER A 90 -32.35 -35.40 18.85
C SER A 90 -32.56 -34.23 19.84
N GLU A 91 -33.80 -33.75 19.88
CA GLU A 91 -34.20 -32.45 20.41
C GLU A 91 -33.56 -32.06 21.76
N PRO A 92 -32.61 -31.10 21.79
CA PRO A 92 -32.28 -30.45 23.04
C PRO A 92 -33.46 -29.51 23.39
N LYS A 93 -34.23 -29.92 24.40
CA LYS A 93 -35.21 -29.08 25.11
C LYS A 93 -34.68 -27.64 25.20
N PRO A 94 -35.44 -26.60 24.79
CA PRO A 94 -34.92 -25.25 24.67
C PRO A 94 -34.33 -24.82 26.02
N ALA A 95 -33.01 -24.61 26.03
CA ALA A 95 -32.32 -24.20 27.23
C ALA A 95 -32.92 -22.87 27.72
N PRO A 96 -33.15 -22.70 29.04
CA PRO A 96 -33.67 -21.46 29.56
C PRO A 96 -32.75 -20.29 29.14
N PRO A 97 -33.30 -19.09 28.87
CA PRO A 97 -32.56 -17.97 28.30
C PRO A 97 -31.29 -17.62 29.09
N ALA A 98 -31.28 -17.84 30.41
CA ALA A 98 -30.11 -17.68 31.27
C ALA A 98 -28.89 -18.53 30.80
N ALA A 99 -29.10 -19.78 30.39
CA ALA A 99 -28.03 -20.65 29.92
C ALA A 99 -27.43 -20.19 28.57
N LEU A 100 -28.23 -19.49 27.74
CA LEU A 100 -27.72 -18.87 26.51
C LEU A 100 -26.82 -17.67 26.82
N HIS A 101 -27.19 -16.85 27.80
CA HIS A 101 -26.36 -15.72 28.25
C HIS A 101 -25.00 -16.19 28.79
N ASP A 102 -24.97 -17.25 29.60
CA ASP A 102 -23.72 -17.80 30.14
C ASP A 102 -22.83 -18.40 29.06
N LYS A 103 -23.42 -19.07 28.06
CA LYS A 103 -22.69 -19.62 26.91
C LYS A 103 -22.11 -18.52 26.03
N LEU A 104 -22.84 -17.43 25.82
CA LEU A 104 -22.36 -16.24 25.10
C LEU A 104 -21.25 -15.52 25.86
N ALA A 105 -21.41 -15.35 27.18
CA ALA A 105 -20.39 -14.75 28.04
C ALA A 105 -19.09 -15.55 28.03
N SER A 106 -19.19 -16.88 28.15
CA SER A 106 -18.06 -17.81 28.07
C SER A 106 -17.33 -17.72 26.73
N ARG A 107 -18.08 -17.68 25.62
CA ARG A 107 -17.52 -17.55 24.26
C ARG A 107 -16.85 -16.19 24.03
N LEU A 108 -17.42 -15.11 24.56
CA LEU A 108 -16.81 -13.78 24.53
C LEU A 108 -15.52 -13.72 25.35
N ALA A 109 -15.48 -14.36 26.52
CA ALA A 109 -14.28 -14.47 27.34
C ALA A 109 -13.16 -15.26 26.62
N GLU A 110 -13.52 -16.36 25.96
CA GLU A 110 -12.58 -17.16 25.17
C GLU A 110 -12.00 -16.37 23.98
N LEU A 111 -12.85 -15.63 23.25
CA LEU A 111 -12.42 -14.77 22.15
C LEU A 111 -11.48 -13.65 22.62
N ARG A 112 -11.76 -13.05 23.79
CA ARG A 112 -10.87 -12.04 24.40
C ARG A 112 -9.51 -12.62 24.81
N ARG A 113 -9.49 -13.85 25.35
CA ARG A 113 -8.24 -14.57 25.68
C ARG A 113 -7.43 -14.93 24.42
N LYS A 114 -8.08 -15.37 23.34
CA LYS A 114 -7.42 -15.64 22.05
C LYS A 114 -6.79 -14.37 21.45
N ARG A 115 -7.52 -13.24 21.47
CA ARG A 115 -7.05 -11.95 20.94
C ARG A 115 -5.82 -11.42 21.69
N THR A 116 -5.77 -11.57 23.00
CA THR A 116 -4.64 -11.14 23.83
C THR A 116 -3.42 -12.08 23.68
N ARG A 117 -3.64 -13.39 23.54
CA ARG A 117 -2.59 -14.39 23.35
C ARG A 117 -1.86 -14.29 22.00
N ASP A 118 -2.56 -13.89 20.94
CA ASP A 118 -1.94 -13.69 19.63
C ASP A 118 -1.24 -12.32 19.51
N ALA A 119 -1.69 -11.30 20.25
CA ALA A 119 -1.00 -10.02 20.35
C ALA A 119 0.27 -10.08 21.22
N SER A 120 0.36 -11.02 22.16
CA SER A 120 1.45 -11.15 23.12
C SER A 120 2.58 -12.11 22.71
N LYS A 121 2.52 -12.71 21.52
CA LYS A 121 3.67 -13.44 20.93
C LYS A 121 4.45 -12.46 20.05
N PRO A 122 5.42 -11.70 20.59
CA PRO A 122 6.35 -10.99 19.72
C PRO A 122 7.03 -12.02 18.83
N ASP A 123 7.08 -11.72 17.54
CA ASP A 123 7.74 -12.47 16.47
C ASP A 123 9.25 -12.64 16.79
N LYS A 124 9.57 -13.55 17.72
CA LYS A 124 10.94 -13.86 18.17
C LYS A 124 11.80 -14.44 17.04
N ARG A 125 11.19 -14.86 15.93
CA ARG A 125 11.90 -15.42 14.77
C ARG A 125 12.62 -14.39 13.91
N LYS A 126 12.29 -13.09 13.99
CA LYS A 126 13.01 -12.05 13.23
C LYS A 126 14.23 -11.45 13.92
N ARG A 127 14.46 -11.74 15.21
CA ARG A 127 15.61 -11.18 15.97
C ARG A 127 16.84 -12.08 16.04
N GLN A 128 16.74 -13.36 15.71
CA GLN A 128 17.91 -14.26 15.75
C GLN A 128 18.84 -14.19 14.53
N LYS A 129 18.45 -13.52 13.43
CA LYS A 129 19.31 -13.38 12.24
C LYS A 129 20.22 -12.15 12.22
N THR A 130 20.10 -11.22 13.18
CA THR A 130 20.90 -9.98 13.16
C THR A 130 22.02 -9.93 14.22
N ASN A 131 22.18 -10.97 15.04
CA ASN A 131 23.23 -11.04 16.07
C ASN A 131 24.27 -12.15 15.84
N ALA A 132 24.29 -12.79 14.67
CA ALA A 132 25.42 -13.63 14.28
C ALA A 132 26.60 -12.71 13.90
N LYS A 133 27.57 -12.58 14.81
CA LYS A 133 28.90 -12.01 14.56
C LYS A 133 29.49 -12.57 13.26
N PRO A 134 30.14 -11.75 12.41
CA PRO A 134 31.07 -12.28 11.41
C PRO A 134 32.36 -12.69 12.13
N GLY A 135 32.47 -13.98 12.44
CA GLY A 135 33.72 -14.60 12.86
C GLY A 135 34.65 -14.72 11.66
N LYS A 136 35.68 -13.86 11.64
CA LYS A 136 37.08 -14.16 11.31
C LYS A 136 37.29 -15.50 10.58
N GLN A 137 37.31 -15.48 9.25
CA GLN A 137 37.93 -16.53 8.43
C GLN A 137 38.86 -15.86 7.42
N THR A 138 40.15 -15.96 7.75
CA THR A 138 41.37 -16.08 6.93
C THR A 138 41.35 -15.59 5.47
N PRO A 139 42.34 -14.77 5.05
CA PRO A 139 42.59 -14.47 3.64
C PRO A 139 43.23 -15.69 2.94
N SER A 140 42.63 -16.12 1.83
CA SER A 140 43.24 -17.07 0.89
C SER A 140 44.25 -16.33 0.00
N PRO A 141 45.41 -16.94 -0.34
CA PRO A 141 46.49 -16.28 -1.07
C PRO A 141 46.13 -16.02 -2.54
N ALA A 142 46.70 -14.93 -3.06
CA ALA A 142 46.61 -14.46 -4.42
C ALA A 142 47.33 -15.40 -5.42
N PRO A 143 46.88 -15.46 -6.69
CA PRO A 143 47.76 -15.72 -7.80
C PRO A 143 48.31 -14.40 -8.40
N SER A 144 49.63 -14.42 -8.50
CA SER A 144 50.59 -13.55 -9.17
C SER A 144 50.14 -12.79 -10.44
N LYS A 145 50.47 -11.49 -10.45
CA LYS A 145 51.43 -10.82 -11.36
C LYS A 145 51.24 -11.06 -12.87
N ALA A 146 50.71 -10.05 -13.57
CA ALA A 146 51.05 -9.75 -14.96
C ALA A 146 50.94 -8.23 -15.19
N GLU A 147 52.13 -7.65 -15.33
CA GLU A 147 52.57 -6.39 -15.95
C GLU A 147 51.56 -5.31 -16.39
N GLN A 148 51.77 -4.11 -15.83
CA GLN A 148 51.57 -2.83 -16.51
C GLN A 148 52.60 -2.65 -17.66
N PRO A 149 52.35 -1.70 -18.56
CA PRO A 149 53.27 -0.55 -18.53
C PRO A 149 52.55 0.81 -18.45
N GLU A 150 53.23 1.72 -17.76
CA GLU A 150 52.91 3.15 -17.65
C GLU A 150 53.11 3.90 -18.97
N ALA A 151 52.26 4.92 -19.20
CA ALA A 151 52.68 6.25 -19.65
C ALA A 151 51.52 7.26 -19.49
N THR A 152 51.73 8.31 -18.70
CA THR A 152 51.01 9.61 -18.68
C THR A 152 51.62 10.57 -19.74
N PRO A 153 51.17 11.83 -19.99
CA PRO A 153 50.15 12.68 -19.32
C PRO A 153 49.22 13.54 -20.26
N ASP A 154 48.28 14.25 -19.61
CA ASP A 154 47.57 15.51 -19.92
C ASP A 154 47.50 16.11 -21.35
N GLU A 155 46.29 16.46 -21.83
CA GLU A 155 45.85 17.87 -21.96
C GLU A 155 44.37 18.02 -22.40
N ALA A 156 43.80 19.17 -22.08
CA ALA A 156 42.47 19.63 -22.46
C ALA A 156 42.45 20.21 -23.89
N GLY A 157 41.37 20.01 -24.65
CA GLY A 157 41.20 20.70 -25.93
C GLY A 157 40.00 20.21 -26.74
N ALA A 158 39.29 21.15 -27.34
CA ALA A 158 37.98 20.98 -27.96
C ALA A 158 38.01 20.50 -29.42
N ASP A 159 36.82 20.07 -29.84
CA ASP A 159 36.25 20.11 -31.20
C ASP A 159 36.76 19.20 -32.34
N GLN A 160 35.77 18.42 -32.82
CA GLN A 160 35.43 18.05 -34.20
C GLN A 160 36.10 16.87 -34.93
N LYS A 161 35.21 15.91 -35.21
CA LYS A 161 34.91 15.24 -36.50
C LYS A 161 35.84 14.13 -37.02
N ASN A 162 35.17 12.97 -37.05
CA ASN A 162 35.17 11.92 -38.08
C ASN A 162 36.46 11.12 -38.29
N SER A 163 36.43 9.86 -37.86
CA SER A 163 36.30 8.76 -38.82
C SER A 163 35.96 7.44 -38.12
N ASN A 164 34.90 6.81 -38.64
CA ASN A 164 34.54 5.39 -38.59
C ASN A 164 35.37 4.46 -37.70
N ALA A 165 34.83 4.17 -36.53
CA ALA A 165 34.83 2.81 -35.99
C ALA A 165 33.46 2.60 -35.35
N ASP A 166 32.88 1.42 -35.57
CA ASP A 166 31.55 1.02 -35.12
C ASP A 166 31.40 1.10 -33.59
N ASP A 167 31.15 2.31 -33.09
CA ASP A 167 30.69 2.55 -31.73
C ASP A 167 29.18 2.43 -31.74
N ILE A 168 28.68 1.32 -31.22
CA ILE A 168 27.25 1.04 -31.04
C ILE A 168 26.74 2.02 -29.97
N ALA A 169 26.52 3.26 -30.38
CA ALA A 169 25.79 4.25 -29.61
C ALA A 169 24.36 3.74 -29.51
N PHE A 170 23.99 3.22 -28.34
CA PHE A 170 22.61 2.88 -28.00
C PHE A 170 21.74 4.09 -28.30
N GLY A 171 20.97 3.97 -29.39
CA GLY A 171 20.28 5.07 -30.03
C GLY A 171 19.44 5.87 -29.04
N ASN A 172 19.69 7.17 -29.03
CA ASN A 172 18.66 8.13 -28.65
C ASN A 172 17.52 8.02 -29.69
N LEU A 173 16.60 7.08 -29.46
CA LEU A 173 15.28 7.11 -30.06
C LEU A 173 14.61 8.41 -29.60
N GLN A 174 14.76 9.47 -30.39
CA GLN A 174 13.87 10.62 -30.33
C GLN A 174 12.50 10.16 -30.85
N VAL A 175 11.69 9.64 -29.92
CA VAL A 175 10.27 9.47 -30.16
C VAL A 175 9.67 10.87 -30.14
N GLU A 176 9.43 11.44 -31.33
CA GLU A 176 8.64 12.65 -31.51
C GLU A 176 7.19 12.36 -31.09
N SER A 177 6.94 12.37 -29.78
CA SER A 177 5.58 12.34 -29.26
C SER A 177 4.99 13.74 -29.40
N GLY A 178 4.28 14.00 -30.49
CA GLY A 178 3.45 15.19 -30.74
C GLY A 178 2.27 15.39 -29.77
N LEU A 179 2.37 14.84 -28.55
CA LEU A 179 1.49 15.11 -27.43
C LEU A 179 2.32 15.92 -26.42
N THR A 180 2.18 17.24 -26.48
CA THR A 180 2.64 18.16 -25.42
C THR A 180 1.78 17.96 -24.16
N ALA A 181 1.79 16.75 -23.61
CA ALA A 181 1.28 16.49 -22.28
C ALA A 181 2.15 17.31 -21.33
N SER A 182 1.57 18.41 -20.82
CA SER A 182 2.16 19.27 -19.79
C SER A 182 2.91 18.38 -18.79
N ALA A 183 4.25 18.51 -18.79
CA ALA A 183 5.10 17.64 -18.00
C ALA A 183 4.55 17.57 -16.57
N PRO A 184 4.33 16.37 -16.01
CA PRO A 184 3.68 16.24 -14.72
C PRO A 184 4.47 17.03 -13.69
N LYS A 185 3.89 18.13 -13.18
CA LYS A 185 4.53 19.03 -12.23
C LYS A 185 5.15 18.18 -11.12
N LYS A 186 6.48 18.25 -10.99
CA LYS A 186 7.25 17.42 -10.05
C LYS A 186 6.56 17.49 -8.68
N LYS A 187 5.97 16.38 -8.26
CA LYS A 187 5.34 16.28 -6.93
C LYS A 187 6.44 16.58 -5.93
N GLY A 188 6.36 17.73 -5.27
CA GLY A 188 7.39 18.19 -4.33
C GLY A 188 7.70 17.17 -3.23
N SER A 189 8.73 17.44 -2.43
CA SER A 189 9.16 16.52 -1.38
C SER A 189 7.99 16.07 -0.50
N LYS A 190 8.04 14.81 -0.02
CA LYS A 190 6.98 14.24 0.82
C LYS A 190 6.68 15.13 2.04
N ARG A 191 7.70 15.78 2.60
CA ARG A 191 7.57 16.75 3.69
C ARG A 191 6.76 17.97 3.28
N ALA A 192 7.10 18.62 2.16
CA ALA A 192 6.36 19.77 1.65
C ALA A 192 4.90 19.43 1.37
N ARG A 193 4.60 18.21 0.88
CA ARG A 193 3.22 17.74 0.69
C ARG A 193 2.46 17.61 2.02
N LEU A 194 3.09 17.09 3.07
CA LEU A 194 2.48 16.99 4.40
C LEU A 194 2.27 18.36 5.04
N GLU A 195 3.22 19.29 4.88
CA GLU A 195 3.11 20.66 5.37
C GLU A 195 2.00 21.44 4.67
N ARG A 196 1.85 21.30 3.34
CA ARG A 196 0.72 21.90 2.60
C ARG A 196 -0.63 21.35 3.08
N ALA A 197 -0.71 20.04 3.33
CA ALA A 197 -1.92 19.43 3.87
C ALA A 197 -2.23 19.96 5.28
N LEU A 198 -1.20 20.15 6.11
CA LEU A 198 -1.35 20.72 7.45
C LEU A 198 -1.85 22.17 7.38
N LYS A 199 -1.24 23.01 6.55
CA LYS A 199 -1.69 24.39 6.30
C LYS A 199 -3.14 24.46 5.83
N LYS A 200 -3.57 23.51 4.98
CA LYS A 200 -4.96 23.42 4.51
C LYS A 200 -5.91 22.99 5.64
N ALA A 201 -5.50 22.07 6.51
CA ALA A 201 -6.29 21.67 7.67
C ALA A 201 -6.43 22.82 8.67
N ASP A 202 -5.35 23.55 8.94
CA ASP A 202 -5.34 24.69 9.86
C ASP A 202 -6.17 25.86 9.31
N SER A 203 -6.08 26.16 8.01
CA SER A 203 -6.89 27.23 7.40
C SER A 203 -8.38 26.88 7.35
N MET A 204 -8.75 25.61 7.15
CA MET A 204 -10.14 25.16 7.29
C MET A 204 -10.64 25.32 8.73
N GLY A 205 -9.81 24.96 9.72
CA GLY A 205 -10.14 25.16 11.13
C GLY A 205 -10.31 26.64 11.49
N ALA A 206 -9.47 27.52 10.94
CA ALA A 206 -9.59 28.97 11.13
C ALA A 206 -10.86 29.52 10.48
N LYS A 207 -11.19 29.11 9.25
CA LYS A 207 -12.44 29.48 8.56
C LYS A 207 -13.67 29.06 9.35
N LEU A 208 -13.67 27.84 9.88
CA LEU A 208 -14.76 27.34 10.72
C LEU A 208 -14.94 28.11 12.03
N ARG A 209 -13.88 28.74 12.55
CA ARG A 209 -13.96 29.57 13.77
C ARG A 209 -14.41 31.00 13.50
N ALA A 210 -14.14 31.52 12.29
CA ALA A 210 -14.49 32.89 11.90
C ALA A 210 -15.94 33.04 11.42
N MET A 211 -16.62 31.94 11.10
CA MET A 211 -17.99 31.95 10.58
C MET A 211 -19.04 31.80 11.69
N ALA A 212 -20.26 32.28 11.42
CA ALA A 212 -21.42 32.08 12.28
C ALA A 212 -21.75 30.59 12.44
N PRO A 213 -22.36 30.16 13.56
CA PRO A 213 -22.59 28.75 13.85
C PRO A 213 -23.47 28.04 12.81
N ALA A 214 -24.45 28.73 12.21
CA ALA A 214 -25.29 28.16 11.16
C ALA A 214 -24.51 27.84 9.88
N ASP A 215 -23.61 28.74 9.46
CA ASP A 215 -22.76 28.55 8.27
C ASP A 215 -21.65 27.54 8.54
N GLN A 216 -21.20 27.43 9.79
CA GLN A 216 -20.23 26.44 10.22
C GLN A 216 -20.75 25.02 9.97
N VAL A 217 -22.02 24.74 10.28
CA VAL A 217 -22.64 23.43 10.05
C VAL A 217 -22.71 23.12 8.55
N LYS A 218 -23.17 24.08 7.74
CA LYS A 218 -23.22 23.92 6.27
C LYS A 218 -21.84 23.62 5.68
N LEU A 219 -20.83 24.39 6.06
CA LEU A 219 -19.46 24.18 5.57
C LEU A 219 -18.87 22.84 6.02
N GLN A 220 -19.18 22.38 7.24
CA GLN A 220 -18.77 21.05 7.72
C GLN A 220 -19.46 19.93 6.94
N GLN A 221 -20.77 20.07 6.68
CA GLN A 221 -21.52 19.11 5.86
C GLN A 221 -20.92 19.03 4.46
N ASP A 222 -20.71 20.17 3.79
CA ASP A 222 -20.08 20.23 2.47
C ASP A 222 -18.66 19.65 2.45
N ALA A 223 -17.87 19.90 3.49
CA ALA A 223 -16.53 19.33 3.60
C ALA A 223 -16.58 17.81 3.78
N SER A 224 -17.54 17.31 4.57
CA SER A 224 -17.74 15.89 4.83
C SER A 224 -18.23 15.13 3.60
N THR A 225 -19.18 15.69 2.84
CA THR A 225 -19.71 15.10 1.60
C THR A 225 -18.63 15.05 0.52
N LYS A 226 -17.88 16.14 0.32
CA LYS A 226 -16.71 16.16 -0.58
C LYS A 226 -15.67 15.11 -0.19
N LEU A 227 -15.41 14.95 1.11
CA LEU A 227 -14.45 13.96 1.60
C LEU A 227 -14.97 12.53 1.40
N ALA A 228 -16.26 12.28 1.59
CA ALA A 228 -16.89 11.00 1.32
C ALA A 228 -16.83 10.66 -0.19
N LEU A 229 -17.12 11.62 -1.06
CA LEU A 229 -17.03 11.45 -2.52
C LEU A 229 -15.60 11.11 -2.96
N LEU A 230 -14.60 11.85 -2.46
CA LEU A 230 -13.19 11.54 -2.75
C LEU A 230 -12.78 10.16 -2.24
N LYS A 231 -13.28 9.73 -1.07
CA LYS A 231 -13.05 8.38 -0.55
C LYS A 231 -13.73 7.32 -1.41
N ALA A 232 -14.95 7.55 -1.89
CA ALA A 232 -15.69 6.66 -2.79
C ALA A 232 -14.97 6.49 -4.14
N GLN A 233 -14.33 7.55 -4.64
CA GLN A 233 -13.42 7.49 -5.80
C GLN A 233 -12.10 6.73 -5.51
N GLY A 234 -11.89 6.24 -4.30
CA GLY A 234 -10.66 5.56 -3.88
C GLY A 234 -9.50 6.49 -3.53
N VAL A 235 -9.71 7.81 -3.48
CA VAL A 235 -8.67 8.78 -3.11
C VAL A 235 -8.44 8.76 -1.60
N LYS A 236 -7.22 8.40 -1.18
CA LYS A 236 -6.80 8.41 0.22
C LYS A 236 -6.58 9.85 0.72
N VAL A 237 -7.62 10.46 1.29
CA VAL A 237 -7.56 11.81 1.88
C VAL A 237 -7.03 11.74 3.32
N LYS A 238 -6.05 12.58 3.66
CA LYS A 238 -5.53 12.77 5.03
C LYS A 238 -5.77 14.20 5.48
N THR A 239 -6.74 14.41 6.36
CA THR A 239 -7.15 15.74 6.85
C THR A 239 -6.76 16.01 8.29
N ASP A 240 -6.52 14.98 9.09
CA ASP A 240 -6.33 15.15 10.54
C ASP A 240 -5.00 15.83 10.88
N ALA A 241 -5.06 17.04 11.45
CA ALA A 241 -3.89 17.83 11.79
C ALA A 241 -2.91 17.09 12.74
N LYS A 242 -3.44 16.36 13.73
CA LYS A 242 -2.62 15.55 14.66
C LYS A 242 -1.84 14.45 13.91
N LEU A 243 -2.48 13.71 13.00
CA LEU A 243 -1.84 12.66 12.22
C LEU A 243 -0.84 13.21 11.20
N LEU A 244 -1.12 14.38 10.63
CA LEU A 244 -0.21 15.09 9.73
C LEU A 244 1.06 15.52 10.47
N LYS A 245 0.95 16.14 11.65
CA LYS A 245 2.10 16.51 12.52
C LYS A 245 2.93 15.28 12.90
N GLN A 246 2.29 14.19 13.31
CA GLN A 246 2.99 12.92 13.60
C GLN A 246 3.70 12.35 12.36
N SER A 247 3.08 12.46 11.18
CA SER A 247 3.67 11.99 9.93
C SER A 247 4.91 12.80 9.55
N ILE A 248 4.90 14.12 9.78
CA ILE A 248 6.07 15.00 9.59
C ILE A 248 7.18 14.59 10.55
N LYS A 249 6.89 14.45 11.85
CA LYS A 249 7.87 14.03 12.86
C LYS A 249 8.53 12.68 12.50
N LYS A 250 7.73 11.67 12.15
CA LYS A 250 8.25 10.35 11.72
C LYS A 250 9.14 10.45 10.48
N TYR A 251 8.79 11.33 9.54
CA TYR A 251 9.59 11.55 8.34
C TYR A 251 10.94 12.18 8.70
N ASP A 252 10.94 13.18 9.58
CA ASP A 252 12.15 13.87 10.03
C ASP A 252 13.06 12.93 10.83
N ASP A 253 12.51 12.12 11.73
CA ASP A 253 13.27 11.11 12.46
C ASP A 253 13.91 10.09 11.51
N LYS A 254 13.18 9.66 10.47
CA LYS A 254 13.73 8.77 9.43
C LYS A 254 14.89 9.45 8.69
N LYS A 255 14.77 10.73 8.37
CA LYS A 255 15.84 11.50 7.71
C LYS A 255 17.05 11.69 8.62
N LYS A 256 16.86 12.03 9.89
CA LYS A 256 17.94 12.11 10.90
C LYS A 256 18.68 10.78 11.05
N ARG A 257 17.96 9.66 11.16
CA ARG A 257 18.57 8.32 11.22
C ARG A 257 19.35 7.98 9.95
N SER A 258 18.80 8.32 8.78
CA SER A 258 19.48 8.13 7.50
C SER A 258 20.77 8.96 7.42
N ALA A 259 20.70 10.23 7.84
CA ALA A 259 21.86 11.13 7.87
C ALA A 259 22.94 10.61 8.82
N LYS A 260 22.59 10.23 10.06
CA LYS A 260 23.54 9.64 11.02
C LYS A 260 24.21 8.37 10.48
N LYS A 261 23.44 7.48 9.84
CA LYS A 261 23.99 6.25 9.25
C LYS A 261 24.93 6.56 8.09
N TRP A 262 24.62 7.56 7.27
CA TRP A 262 25.46 7.95 6.14
C TRP A 262 26.75 8.66 6.60
N ALA A 263 26.65 9.57 7.56
CA ALA A 263 27.81 10.17 8.21
C ALA A 263 28.73 9.11 8.84
N GLY A 264 28.15 8.10 9.51
CA GLY A 264 28.93 6.98 10.07
C GLY A 264 29.67 6.16 9.01
N ARG A 265 29.11 6.01 7.79
CA ARG A 265 29.80 5.37 6.67
C ARG A 265 30.97 6.22 6.18
N ILE A 266 30.74 7.52 5.98
CA ILE A 266 31.79 8.46 5.57
C ILE A 266 32.94 8.44 6.57
N HIS A 267 32.66 8.48 7.89
CA HIS A 267 33.69 8.39 8.91
C HIS A 267 34.43 7.04 8.91
N ALA A 268 33.73 5.93 8.72
CA ALA A 268 34.36 4.61 8.63
C ALA A 268 35.27 4.49 7.41
N ASP A 269 34.84 5.02 6.25
CA ASP A 269 35.62 5.03 5.02
C ASP A 269 36.83 5.96 5.15
N ALA A 270 36.68 7.11 5.79
CA ALA A 270 37.79 8.01 6.11
C ALA A 270 38.81 7.36 7.06
N LYS A 271 38.35 6.68 8.11
CA LYS A 271 39.22 5.95 9.05
C LYS A 271 40.01 4.85 8.35
N LYS A 272 39.35 4.04 7.50
CA LYS A 272 40.02 3.01 6.71
C LYS A 272 41.06 3.57 5.75
N LYS A 273 40.76 4.72 5.11
CA LYS A 273 41.72 5.41 4.25
C LYS A 273 42.93 5.92 5.04
N ALA A 274 42.71 6.47 6.24
CA ALA A 274 43.78 6.91 7.13
C ALA A 274 44.65 5.73 7.60
N GLU A 275 44.04 4.65 8.09
CA GLU A 275 44.76 3.43 8.53
C GLU A 275 45.61 2.84 7.40
N ARG A 276 45.08 2.80 6.17
CA ARG A 276 45.85 2.34 4.99
C ARG A 276 47.01 3.29 4.65
N ALA A 277 46.82 4.59 4.80
CA ALA A 277 47.89 5.56 4.56
C ALA A 277 49.00 5.45 5.63
N ASP A 278 48.65 5.19 6.89
CA ASP A 278 49.60 4.96 7.97
C ASP A 278 50.38 3.65 7.78
N GLU A 279 49.71 2.57 7.33
CA GLU A 279 50.34 1.30 6.97
C GLU A 279 51.36 1.48 5.83
N ILE A 280 50.98 2.15 4.74
CA ILE A 280 51.89 2.46 3.63
C ILE A 280 53.08 3.33 4.10
N ARG A 281 52.85 4.30 4.99
CA ARG A 281 53.93 5.14 5.53
C ARG A 281 54.90 4.34 6.41
N ALA A 282 54.38 3.41 7.21
CA ALA A 282 55.22 2.53 8.04
C ALA A 282 56.08 1.61 7.18
N ASP A 283 55.54 1.04 6.10
CA ASP A 283 56.27 0.16 5.18
C ASP A 283 57.37 0.88 4.38
N ILE A 284 57.20 2.18 4.09
CA ILE A 284 58.22 2.98 3.36
C ILE A 284 59.31 3.50 4.31
N GLY A 285 58.98 3.74 5.58
CA GLY A 285 59.87 4.39 6.55
C GLY A 285 60.68 3.44 7.44
N GLY A 286 60.39 2.14 7.42
CA GLY A 286 61.16 1.09 8.12
C GLY A 286 62.11 0.37 7.18
#